data_AF-A0A6J7EJG6-F1
#
_entry.id   AF-A0A6J7EJG6-F1
#
_cell.length_a   1.000
_cell.length_b   1.000
_cell.length_c   1.000
_cell.angle_alpha   90.00
_cell.angle_beta   90.00
_cell.angle_gamma   90.00
#
_symmetry.space_group_name_H-M   'P 1'
#
loop_
_entity.id
_entity.type
_entity.pdbx_description
1 polymer ?
#
loop_
_entity_poly.entity_id
_entity_poly.type
_entity_poly.pdbx_seq_one_letter_code
_entity_poly.pdbx_strand_id
1 'polypeptide(L)' 'MSENEQVNQNPEKDPDDWVTGDEPMTGPQKSYLSTLAQEAGEEVPDDLNKAQASEMIDKLQGETGRG' A
#
# COMPACT_ATOMS: atom_id res chain seq x y z
N MET A 1 17.08 31.95 38.43
CA MET A 1 17.64 31.22 37.27
C MET A 1 16.53 30.26 36.85
N SER A 2 15.60 30.77 36.06
CA SER A 2 15.57 30.60 34.60
C SER A 2 15.23 29.15 34.27
N GLU A 3 13.94 28.95 34.00
CA GLU A 3 13.41 27.84 33.23
C GLU A 3 14.30 27.64 32.00
N ASN A 4 14.69 26.40 31.69
CA ASN A 4 14.87 26.06 30.30
C ASN A 4 14.43 24.62 30.03
N GLU A 5 13.52 24.60 29.08
CA GLU A 5 12.74 23.54 28.49
C GLU A 5 13.60 22.70 27.55
N GLN A 6 13.01 21.60 27.05
CA GLN A 6 13.46 20.82 25.89
C GLN A 6 14.54 19.77 26.26
N VAL A 7 14.37 18.49 25.96
CA VAL A 7 14.06 17.97 24.62
C VAL A 7 13.27 16.65 24.72
N ASN A 8 11.94 16.70 24.59
CA ASN A 8 11.17 15.51 24.24
C ASN A 8 11.13 15.42 22.71
N GLN A 9 12.24 15.04 22.10
CA GLN A 9 12.25 14.67 20.68
C GLN A 9 11.91 13.19 20.60
N ASN A 10 10.63 12.88 20.79
CA ASN A 10 10.09 11.69 20.18
C ASN A 10 10.18 11.93 18.67
N PRO A 11 10.87 11.10 17.88
CA PRO A 11 10.73 11.17 16.43
C PRO A 11 9.33 10.64 16.10
N GLU A 12 8.32 11.48 16.31
CA GLU A 12 7.03 11.37 15.63
C GLU A 12 7.34 11.61 14.15
N LYS A 13 7.83 10.55 13.50
CA LYS A 13 7.87 10.52 12.04
C LYS A 13 6.44 10.76 11.60
N ASP A 14 6.24 11.77 10.74
CA ASP A 14 4.96 12.02 10.12
C ASP A 14 4.48 10.69 9.53
N PRO A 15 3.23 10.26 9.78
CA PRO A 15 2.69 9.04 9.19
C PRO A 15 2.77 9.06 7.65
N ASP A 16 2.76 10.25 7.06
CA ASP A 16 2.94 10.49 5.62
C ASP A 16 4.38 10.23 5.14
N ASP A 17 5.39 10.26 6.03
CA ASP A 17 6.77 9.86 5.73
C ASP A 17 6.95 8.32 5.71
N TRP A 18 5.91 7.55 6.06
CA TRP A 18 5.92 6.09 5.86
C TRP A 18 5.62 5.75 4.40
N VAL A 19 6.62 5.97 3.55
CA VAL A 19 6.73 5.60 2.11
C VAL A 19 6.55 4.12 1.78
N THR A 20 6.03 3.30 2.70
CA THR A 20 5.78 1.87 2.46
C THR A 20 4.80 1.60 1.31
N GLY A 21 4.07 2.62 0.85
CA GLY A 21 3.16 2.53 -0.30
C GLY A 21 3.83 2.70 -1.67
N ASP A 22 4.91 3.47 -1.77
CA ASP A 22 5.60 3.77 -3.05
C ASP A 22 6.65 2.72 -3.44
N GLU A 23 6.80 1.67 -2.65
CA GLU A 23 7.61 0.51 -3.02
C GLU A 23 7.05 -0.14 -4.29
N PRO A 24 7.89 -0.74 -5.15
CA PRO A 24 7.37 -1.53 -6.27
C PRO A 24 6.48 -2.66 -5.76
N MET A 25 5.45 -2.99 -6.52
CA MET A 25 4.60 -4.14 -6.23
C MET A 25 5.44 -5.40 -5.97
N THR A 26 5.08 -6.12 -4.91
CA THR A 26 5.76 -7.36 -4.55
C THR A 26 5.37 -8.50 -5.50
N GLY A 27 6.26 -9.48 -5.68
CA GLY A 27 5.96 -10.68 -6.50
C GLY A 27 4.65 -11.40 -6.14
N PRO A 28 4.33 -11.58 -4.84
CA PRO A 28 3.03 -12.13 -4.41
C PRO A 28 1.84 -11.26 -4.83
N GLN A 29 1.91 -9.94 -4.64
CA GLN A 29 0.85 -9.03 -5.08
C GLN A 29 0.63 -9.13 -6.60
N LYS A 30 1.70 -9.14 -7.40
CA LYS A 30 1.61 -9.29 -8.86
C LYS A 30 0.92 -10.60 -9.26
N SER A 31 1.33 -11.71 -8.64
CA SER A 31 0.77 -13.04 -8.93
C SER A 31 -0.72 -13.11 -8.56
N TYR A 32 -1.10 -12.50 -7.44
CA TYR A 32 -2.48 -12.51 -6.97
C TYR A 32 -3.37 -11.59 -7.80
N LEU A 33 -2.91 -10.38 -8.12
CA LEU A 33 -3.59 -9.47 -9.05
C LEU A 33 -3.85 -10.13 -10.40
N SER A 34 -2.85 -10.80 -10.98
CA SER A 34 -3.02 -11.50 -12.27
C SER A 34 -4.15 -12.54 -12.21
N THR A 35 -4.32 -13.23 -11.08
CA THR A 35 -5.39 -14.23 -10.91
C THR A 35 -6.74 -13.55 -10.80
N LEU A 36 -6.86 -12.52 -9.95
CA LEU A 36 -8.10 -11.79 -9.74
C LEU A 36 -8.56 -11.05 -11.01
N ALA A 37 -7.62 -10.45 -11.74
CA ALA A 37 -7.87 -9.76 -12.99
C ALA A 37 -8.40 -10.71 -14.06
N GLN A 38 -7.81 -11.91 -14.18
CA GLN A 38 -8.29 -12.93 -15.10
C GLN A 38 -9.73 -13.37 -14.77
N GLU A 39 -10.08 -13.49 -13.49
CA GLU A 39 -11.42 -13.87 -13.05
C GLU A 39 -12.45 -12.77 -13.21
N ALA A 40 -12.06 -11.51 -12.95
CA ALA A 40 -12.88 -10.33 -13.17
C ALA A 40 -13.01 -9.96 -14.66
N GLY A 41 -12.10 -10.45 -15.51
CA GLY A 41 -11.97 -10.04 -16.91
C GLY A 41 -11.42 -8.60 -17.05
N GLU A 42 -10.68 -8.11 -16.06
CA GLU A 42 -10.02 -6.80 -16.08
C GLU A 42 -8.53 -6.91 -16.42
N GLU A 43 -7.93 -5.81 -16.89
CA GLU A 43 -6.47 -5.71 -17.08
C GLU A 43 -5.84 -5.00 -15.88
N VAL A 44 -4.67 -5.48 -15.44
CA VAL A 44 -3.91 -4.87 -14.34
C VAL A 44 -2.69 -4.14 -14.89
N PRO A 45 -2.50 -2.85 -14.55
CA PRO A 45 -1.28 -2.14 -14.90
C PRO A 45 -0.02 -2.81 -14.29
N ASP A 46 1.05 -2.90 -15.08
CA ASP A 46 2.32 -3.52 -14.63
C ASP A 46 3.16 -2.58 -13.73
N ASP A 47 2.84 -1.30 -13.70
CA ASP A 47 3.60 -0.22 -13.05
C ASP A 47 3.04 0.19 -11.68
N LEU A 48 2.14 -0.61 -11.11
CA LEU A 48 1.59 -0.36 -9.78
C LEU A 48 2.67 -0.43 -8.70
N ASN A 49 2.64 0.53 -7.79
CA ASN A 49 3.34 0.42 -6.52
C ASN A 49 2.60 -0.54 -5.58
N LYS A 50 3.21 -0.88 -4.45
CA LYS A 50 2.71 -1.83 -3.47
C LYS A 50 1.39 -1.38 -2.85
N ALA A 51 1.20 -0.08 -2.60
CA ALA A 51 -0.06 0.44 -2.09
C ALA A 51 -1.18 0.28 -3.12
N GLN A 52 -0.97 0.77 -4.34
CA GLN A 52 -1.92 0.66 -5.45
C GLN A 52 -2.25 -0.79 -5.77
N ALA A 53 -1.26 -1.68 -5.72
CA ALA A 53 -1.47 -3.11 -5.90
C ALA A 53 -2.38 -3.69 -4.79
N SER A 54 -2.24 -3.23 -3.54
CA SER A 54 -3.11 -3.66 -2.44
C SER A 54 -4.54 -3.15 -2.62
N GLU A 55 -4.71 -1.87 -2.98
CA GLU A 55 -6.03 -1.29 -3.26
C GLU A 55 -6.75 -1.99 -4.42
N MET A 56 -6.02 -2.32 -5.48
CA MET A 56 -6.58 -3.03 -6.63
C MET A 56 -6.93 -4.50 -6.30
N ILE A 57 -6.17 -5.15 -5.42
CA ILE A 57 -6.52 -6.48 -4.89
C ILE A 57 -7.87 -6.40 -4.17
N ASP A 58 -8.05 -5.44 -3.27
CA ASP A 58 -9.29 -5.29 -2.50
C ASP A 58 -10.49 -5.03 -3.43
N LYS A 59 -10.32 -4.17 -4.45
CA LYS A 59 -11.34 -3.93 -5.49
C LYS A 59 -11.73 -5.24 -6.21
N LEU A 60 -10.74 -5.94 -6.76
CA LEU A 60 -11.00 -7.14 -7.56
C LEU A 60 -11.50 -8.32 -6.71
N GLN A 61 -11.09 -8.43 -5.44
CA GLN A 61 -11.66 -9.40 -4.50
C GLN A 61 -13.16 -9.16 -4.28
N GLY A 62 -13.56 -7.89 -4.14
CA GLY A 62 -14.97 -7.51 -4.05
C GLY A 62 -15.76 -7.85 -5.31
N GLU A 63 -15.19 -7.59 -6.49
CA GLU A 63 -15.83 -7.87 -7.79
C GLU A 63 -15.93 -9.37 -8.10
N THR A 64 -14.93 -10.16 -7.71
CA THR A 64 -14.91 -11.62 -7.90
C THR A 64 -15.67 -12.38 -6.80
N GLY A 65 -16.18 -11.69 -5.78
CA GLY A 65 -16.93 -12.31 -4.67
C GLY A 65 -16.07 -13.16 -3.73
N ARG A 66 -14.79 -12.80 -3.55
CA ARG A 66 -13.82 -13.50 -2.68
C ARG A 66 -13.66 -12.88 -1.29
N GLY A 67 -14.39 -11.80 -0.99
CA GLY A 67 -14.42 -11.10 0.30
C GLY A 67 -15.31 -11.74 1.35
#